data_AF-A0A6A6CFH0-F1
#
_entry.id   AF-A0A6A6CFH0-F1
#
_cell.length_a   1.000
_cell.length_b   1.000
_cell.length_c   1.000
_cell.angle_alpha   90.00
_cell.angle_beta   90.00
_cell.angle_gamma   90.00
#
_symmetry.space_group_name_H-M   'P 1'
#
loop_
_entity.id
_entity.type
_entity.pdbx_description
1 polymer ?
#
loop_
_entity_poly.entity_id
_entity_poly.type
_entity_poly.pdbx_seq_one_letter_code
_entity_poly.pdbx_strand_id
1 'polypeptide(L)'
;MPSYLITGAGRGLGYAFLKQLAADPNNTVIGMVRNKDAGTQKLKSDAVENVHLVEGDITSVRGLSLAMKEVASITHGSLDVLINNAAYVSDKTRAKTLLDGSDEELQEDLMHSSHVNVVGVAHTIRAFLPLLRKGNVKNVITISTGVADLDMIREAGIAVAGPYGISKAATNALVAKFHAALGKQEGILFLVISPGFVDTSEENSTPEKVKG
;
A
#
# COMPACT_ATOMS: atom_id res chain seq x y z
N MET A 1 4.49 -10.29 20.60
CA MET A 1 3.82 -10.75 19.36
C MET A 1 3.55 -9.51 18.52
N PRO A 2 4.24 -9.33 17.38
CA PRO A 2 4.04 -8.15 16.56
C PRO A 2 2.73 -8.20 15.79
N SER A 3 2.07 -7.05 15.70
CA SER A 3 0.84 -6.85 14.93
C SER A 3 1.11 -6.14 13.60
N TYR A 4 0.55 -6.65 12.50
CA TYR A 4 0.76 -6.14 11.16
C TYR A 4 -0.57 -5.74 10.53
N LEU A 5 -0.67 -4.51 10.05
CA LEU A 5 -1.78 -4.06 9.22
C LEU A 5 -1.30 -3.85 7.78
N ILE A 6 -1.91 -4.55 6.83
CA ILE A 6 -1.59 -4.43 5.40
C ILE A 6 -2.78 -3.80 4.67
N THR A 7 -2.57 -2.67 4.00
CA THR A 7 -3.61 -2.07 3.14
C THR A 7 -3.62 -2.70 1.76
N GLY A 8 -4.81 -2.85 1.16
CA GLY A 8 -4.92 -3.46 -0.18
C GLY A 8 -4.56 -4.94 -0.15
N ALA A 9 -4.89 -5.63 0.94
CA ALA A 9 -4.49 -7.01 1.19
C ALA A 9 -5.36 -8.07 0.49
N GLY A 10 -6.27 -7.66 -0.41
CA GLY A 10 -7.21 -8.57 -1.06
C GLY A 10 -6.64 -9.29 -2.29
N ARG A 11 -5.53 -8.80 -2.85
CA ARG A 11 -4.88 -9.35 -4.06
C ARG A 11 -3.40 -8.98 -4.15
N GLY A 12 -2.70 -9.56 -5.12
CA GLY A 12 -1.32 -9.21 -5.48
C GLY A 12 -0.35 -9.23 -4.29
N LEU A 13 0.59 -8.27 -4.28
CA LEU A 13 1.63 -8.15 -3.24
C LEU A 13 1.06 -8.07 -1.82
N GLY A 14 -0.03 -7.32 -1.61
CA GLY A 14 -0.64 -7.19 -0.28
C GLY A 14 -1.14 -8.53 0.27
N TYR A 15 -1.74 -9.34 -0.59
CA TYR A 15 -2.20 -10.68 -0.21
C TYR A 15 -1.03 -11.64 0.01
N ALA A 16 0.04 -11.53 -0.80
CA ALA A 16 1.26 -12.32 -0.60
C ALA A 16 1.95 -12.00 0.74
N PHE A 17 2.09 -10.71 1.10
CA PHE A 17 2.61 -10.31 2.42
C PHE A 17 1.74 -10.84 3.55
N LEU A 18 0.42 -10.74 3.41
CA LEU A 18 -0.52 -11.27 4.38
C LEU A 18 -0.32 -12.78 4.60
N LYS A 19 -0.22 -13.59 3.53
CA LYS A 19 0.04 -15.03 3.62
C LYS A 19 1.37 -15.34 4.29
N GLN A 20 2.43 -14.64 3.88
CA GLN A 20 3.78 -14.88 4.39
C GLN A 20 3.88 -14.53 5.88
N LEU A 21 3.28 -13.43 6.30
CA LEU A 21 3.27 -13.02 7.72
C LEU A 21 2.39 -13.94 8.57
N ALA A 22 1.28 -14.44 8.03
CA ALA A 22 0.36 -15.33 8.74
C ALA A 22 0.93 -16.74 8.99
N ALA A 23 1.95 -17.13 8.21
CA ALA A 23 2.64 -18.42 8.39
C ALA A 23 3.36 -18.54 9.74
N ASP A 24 3.69 -17.42 10.40
CA ASP A 24 4.14 -17.42 11.79
C ASP A 24 2.92 -17.20 12.72
N PRO A 25 2.53 -18.19 13.54
CA PRO A 25 1.37 -18.08 14.41
C PRO A 25 1.55 -17.06 15.55
N ASN A 26 2.77 -16.57 15.79
CA ASN A 26 3.03 -15.52 16.79
C ASN A 26 2.69 -14.11 16.28
N ASN A 27 2.39 -13.95 14.99
CA ASN A 27 1.99 -12.68 14.41
C ASN A 27 0.49 -12.49 14.52
N THR A 28 0.06 -11.27 14.84
CA THR A 28 -1.34 -10.85 14.62
C THR A 28 -1.40 -10.15 13.27
N VAL A 29 -1.97 -10.81 12.26
CA VAL A 29 -2.01 -10.28 10.89
C VAL A 29 -3.40 -9.74 10.56
N ILE A 30 -3.44 -8.48 10.12
CA ILE A 30 -4.66 -7.79 9.73
C ILE A 30 -4.55 -7.33 8.27
N GLY A 31 -5.46 -7.82 7.43
CA GLY A 31 -5.65 -7.35 6.06
C GLY A 31 -6.78 -6.33 5.97
N MET A 32 -6.48 -5.11 5.50
CA MET A 32 -7.51 -4.14 5.16
C MET A 32 -7.91 -4.26 3.69
N VAL A 33 -9.19 -4.52 3.46
CA VAL A 33 -9.78 -4.77 2.14
C VAL A 33 -11.04 -3.93 1.95
N ARG A 34 -11.42 -3.65 0.70
CA ARG A 34 -12.65 -2.91 0.39
C ARG A 34 -13.92 -3.76 0.46
N ASN A 35 -13.78 -5.08 0.38
CA ASN A 35 -14.87 -6.05 0.47
C ASN A 35 -14.41 -7.22 1.36
N LYS A 36 -14.92 -7.26 2.59
CA LYS A 36 -14.53 -8.25 3.59
C LYS A 36 -15.01 -9.66 3.24
N ASP A 37 -16.18 -9.80 2.61
CA ASP A 37 -16.73 -11.10 2.22
C ASP A 37 -15.89 -11.78 1.13
N ALA A 38 -15.54 -11.03 0.08
CA ALA A 38 -14.66 -11.52 -0.99
C ALA A 38 -13.29 -11.93 -0.44
N GLY A 39 -12.71 -11.11 0.45
CA GLY A 39 -11.45 -11.46 1.11
C GLY A 39 -11.56 -12.73 1.96
N THR A 40 -12.67 -12.89 2.70
CA THR A 40 -12.92 -14.08 3.54
C THR A 40 -13.05 -15.34 2.69
N GLN A 41 -13.74 -15.27 1.56
CA GLN A 41 -13.85 -16.39 0.62
C GLN A 41 -12.47 -16.78 0.06
N LYS A 42 -11.63 -15.80 -0.29
CA LYS A 42 -10.27 -16.04 -0.79
C LYS A 42 -9.35 -16.66 0.28
N LEU A 43 -9.41 -16.21 1.53
CA LEU A 43 -8.66 -16.84 2.62
C LEU A 43 -9.06 -18.32 2.80
N LYS A 44 -10.36 -18.61 2.72
CA LYS A 44 -10.88 -19.99 2.80
C LYS A 44 -10.42 -20.84 1.62
N SER A 45 -10.47 -20.33 0.38
CA SER A 45 -10.04 -21.08 -0.80
C SER A 45 -8.57 -21.44 -0.75
N ASP A 46 -7.74 -20.54 -0.22
CA ASP A 46 -6.29 -20.70 -0.15
C ASP A 46 -5.82 -21.37 1.15
N ALA A 47 -6.75 -21.78 2.02
CA ALA A 47 -6.47 -22.34 3.35
C ALA A 47 -5.53 -21.46 4.20
N VAL A 48 -5.73 -20.13 4.15
CA VAL A 48 -4.96 -19.16 4.92
C VAL A 48 -5.68 -18.88 6.23
N GLU A 49 -5.07 -19.29 7.33
CA GLU A 49 -5.54 -19.05 8.69
C GLU A 49 -4.75 -17.91 9.35
N ASN A 50 -5.02 -17.62 10.63
CA ASN A 50 -4.33 -16.58 11.42
C ASN A 50 -4.36 -15.17 10.81
N VAL A 51 -5.49 -14.81 10.18
CA VAL A 51 -5.69 -13.50 9.55
C VAL A 51 -7.01 -12.91 9.99
N HIS A 52 -6.98 -11.65 10.40
CA HIS A 52 -8.17 -10.82 10.56
C HIS A 52 -8.36 -9.95 9.33
N LEU A 53 -9.59 -9.86 8.82
CA LEU A 53 -9.92 -8.89 7.78
C LEU A 53 -10.72 -7.73 8.38
N VAL A 54 -10.34 -6.52 8.01
CA VAL A 54 -11.07 -5.29 8.34
C VAL A 54 -11.48 -4.60 7.04
N GLU A 55 -12.66 -4.00 7.02
CA GLU A 55 -13.13 -3.27 5.85
C GLU A 55 -12.63 -1.83 5.87
N GLY A 56 -12.06 -1.37 4.76
CA GLY A 56 -11.57 0.00 4.64
C GLY A 56 -11.12 0.38 3.23
N ASP A 57 -11.25 1.67 2.94
CA ASP A 57 -10.72 2.31 1.73
C ASP A 57 -9.83 3.49 2.14
N ILE A 58 -8.60 3.52 1.62
CA ILE A 58 -7.62 4.57 1.95
C ILE A 58 -8.07 5.96 1.50
N THR A 59 -9.00 6.05 0.54
CA THR A 59 -9.59 7.31 0.07
C THR A 59 -10.71 7.82 0.99
N SER A 60 -11.19 6.99 1.93
CA SER A 60 -12.29 7.34 2.83
C SER A 60 -11.79 7.57 4.25
N VAL A 61 -11.70 8.84 4.68
CA VAL A 61 -11.31 9.21 6.06
C VAL A 61 -12.25 8.56 7.09
N ARG A 62 -13.56 8.50 6.80
CA ARG A 62 -14.52 7.80 7.66
C ARG A 62 -14.25 6.30 7.70
N GLY A 63 -14.01 5.69 6.54
CA GLY A 63 -13.66 4.27 6.43
C GLY A 63 -12.41 3.92 7.24
N LEU A 64 -11.35 4.71 7.09
CA LEU A 64 -10.11 4.57 7.86
C LEU A 64 -10.32 4.72 9.37
N SER A 65 -11.19 5.64 9.81
CA SER A 65 -11.53 5.82 11.22
C SER A 65 -12.25 4.59 11.79
N LEU A 66 -13.16 3.99 11.03
CA LEU A 66 -13.84 2.75 11.42
C LEU A 66 -12.88 1.57 11.45
N ALA A 67 -12.06 1.41 10.40
CA ALA A 67 -11.02 0.38 10.33
C ALA A 67 -10.04 0.49 11.51
N MET A 68 -9.61 1.71 11.87
CA MET A 68 -8.74 1.93 13.04
C MET A 68 -9.37 1.43 14.34
N LYS A 69 -10.66 1.66 14.57
CA LYS A 69 -11.36 1.15 15.75
C LYS A 69 -11.43 -0.38 15.78
N GLU A 70 -11.69 -1.00 14.63
CA GLU A 70 -11.71 -2.46 14.51
C GLU A 70 -10.32 -3.06 14.76
N VAL A 71 -9.28 -2.48 14.15
CA VAL A 71 -7.88 -2.89 14.39
C VAL A 71 -7.53 -2.74 15.87
N ALA A 72 -7.86 -1.61 16.50
CA ALA A 72 -7.62 -1.39 17.92
C ALA A 72 -8.29 -2.46 18.81
N SER A 73 -9.48 -2.93 18.43
CA SER A 73 -10.17 -4.02 19.14
C SER A 73 -9.39 -5.34 19.02
N ILE A 74 -8.93 -5.67 17.82
CA ILE A 74 -8.16 -6.90 17.52
C ILE A 74 -6.81 -6.91 18.23
N THR A 75 -6.12 -5.77 18.25
CA THR A 75 -4.72 -5.67 18.72
C THR A 75 -4.59 -5.10 20.13
N HIS A 76 -5.70 -5.01 20.86
CA HIS A 76 -5.76 -4.41 22.20
C HIS A 76 -5.19 -2.99 22.28
N GLY A 77 -5.40 -2.20 21.22
CA GLY A 77 -5.12 -0.77 21.19
C GLY A 77 -3.69 -0.38 20.79
N SER A 78 -2.92 -1.29 20.21
CA SER A 78 -1.55 -1.03 19.71
C SER A 78 -1.34 -1.56 18.29
N LEU A 79 -0.41 -1.02 17.53
CA LEU A 79 -0.03 -1.56 16.22
C LEU A 79 1.49 -1.50 16.06
N ASP A 80 2.12 -2.60 15.66
CA ASP A 80 3.58 -2.66 15.52
C ASP A 80 4.04 -2.24 14.13
N VAL A 81 3.35 -2.72 13.09
CA VAL A 81 3.73 -2.49 11.70
C VAL A 81 2.52 -2.11 10.84
N LEU A 82 2.61 -0.96 10.17
CA LEU A 82 1.70 -0.56 9.09
C LEU A 82 2.39 -0.74 7.75
N ILE A 83 1.80 -1.52 6.85
CA ILE A 83 2.25 -1.70 5.46
C ILE A 83 1.25 -1.00 4.52
N ASN A 84 1.62 0.20 4.06
CA ASN A 84 0.89 0.92 3.03
C ASN A 84 1.17 0.29 1.65
N ASN A 85 0.37 -0.71 1.29
CA ASN A 85 0.47 -1.42 0.02
C ASN A 85 -0.62 -1.01 -0.98
N ALA A 86 -1.80 -0.60 -0.51
CA ALA A 86 -2.89 -0.16 -1.38
C ALA A 86 -2.42 0.97 -2.32
N ALA A 87 -2.70 0.80 -3.61
CA ALA A 87 -2.34 1.75 -4.64
C ALA A 87 -3.33 1.68 -5.81
N TYR A 88 -3.44 2.79 -6.54
CA TYR A 88 -4.06 2.87 -7.84
C TYR A 88 -2.98 2.92 -8.94
N VAL A 89 -3.23 2.17 -10.00
CA VAL A 89 -2.50 2.22 -11.27
C VAL A 89 -3.58 2.18 -12.35
N SER A 90 -3.57 3.13 -13.28
CA SER A 90 -4.54 3.19 -14.36
C SER A 90 -4.18 2.21 -15.48
N ASP A 91 -5.11 1.33 -15.86
CA ASP A 91 -4.91 0.43 -17.01
C ASP A 91 -4.84 1.20 -18.34
N LYS A 92 -5.40 2.41 -18.40
CA LYS A 92 -5.43 3.23 -19.61
C LYS A 92 -4.10 3.93 -19.89
N THR A 93 -3.39 4.34 -18.84
CA THR A 93 -2.21 5.22 -18.96
C THR A 93 -0.91 4.54 -18.50
N ARG A 94 -0.97 3.37 -17.83
CA ARG A 94 0.24 2.68 -17.34
C ARG A 94 1.27 2.37 -18.43
N ALA A 95 0.82 2.19 -19.67
CA ALA A 95 1.68 1.93 -20.83
C ALA A 95 1.86 3.17 -21.72
N LYS A 96 1.32 4.33 -21.32
CA LYS A 96 1.39 5.60 -22.05
C LYS A 96 2.44 6.53 -21.44
N THR A 97 3.02 7.38 -22.28
CA THR A 97 3.83 8.52 -21.87
C THR A 97 2.95 9.73 -21.58
N LEU A 98 3.55 10.81 -21.06
CA LEU A 98 2.86 12.09 -20.85
C LEU A 98 2.51 12.82 -22.17
N LEU A 99 2.98 12.33 -23.32
CA LEU A 99 2.68 12.89 -24.64
C LEU A 99 1.51 12.19 -25.34
N ASP A 100 1.05 11.07 -24.78
CA ASP A 100 -0.05 10.27 -25.33
C ASP A 100 -1.38 10.63 -24.67
N GLY A 101 -2.49 10.46 -25.40
CA GLY A 101 -3.85 10.72 -24.87
C GLY A 101 -4.29 12.17 -25.00
N SER A 102 -5.39 12.54 -24.33
CA SER A 102 -5.87 13.92 -24.26
C SER A 102 -5.46 14.58 -22.95
N ASP A 103 -5.45 15.91 -22.93
CA ASP A 103 -5.15 16.68 -21.71
C ASP A 103 -6.12 16.35 -20.57
N GLU A 104 -7.39 16.06 -20.89
CA GLU A 104 -8.39 15.63 -19.91
C GLU A 104 -8.08 14.26 -19.31
N GLU A 105 -7.65 13.29 -20.12
CA GLU A 105 -7.25 11.96 -19.64
C GLU A 105 -6.03 12.07 -18.71
N LEU A 106 -5.04 12.88 -19.10
CA LEU A 106 -3.86 13.13 -18.30
C LEU A 106 -4.22 13.81 -16.96
N GLN A 107 -5.06 14.84 -17.00
CA GLN A 107 -5.49 15.57 -15.81
C GLN A 107 -6.28 14.67 -14.85
N GLU A 108 -7.25 13.90 -15.37
CA GLU A 108 -8.07 13.00 -14.56
C GLU A 108 -7.21 11.98 -13.80
N ASP A 109 -6.26 11.35 -14.50
CA ASP A 109 -5.40 10.35 -13.88
C ASP A 109 -4.37 10.96 -12.92
N LEU A 110 -3.75 12.10 -13.26
CA LEU A 110 -2.86 12.80 -12.31
C LEU A 110 -3.59 13.10 -11.00
N MET A 111 -4.83 13.58 -11.08
CA MET A 111 -5.65 13.88 -9.90
C MET A 111 -6.06 12.60 -9.15
N HIS A 112 -6.51 11.56 -9.85
CA HIS A 112 -6.96 10.32 -9.23
C HIS A 112 -5.80 9.55 -8.60
N SER A 113 -4.69 9.37 -9.33
CA SER A 113 -3.45 8.78 -8.83
C SER A 113 -2.92 9.53 -7.61
N SER A 114 -2.94 10.87 -7.62
CA SER A 114 -2.55 11.67 -6.44
C SER A 114 -3.49 11.49 -5.26
N HIS A 115 -4.81 11.47 -5.51
CA HIS A 115 -5.80 11.28 -4.46
C HIS A 115 -5.65 9.91 -3.77
N VAL A 116 -5.48 8.83 -4.53
CA VAL A 116 -5.33 7.48 -3.94
C VAL A 116 -3.94 7.29 -3.34
N ASN A 117 -2.88 7.48 -4.13
CA ASN A 117 -1.53 7.05 -3.76
C ASN A 117 -0.81 8.02 -2.80
N VAL A 118 -1.18 9.30 -2.81
CA VAL A 118 -0.56 10.31 -1.94
C VAL A 118 -1.50 10.64 -0.79
N VAL A 119 -2.70 11.17 -1.09
CA VAL A 119 -3.64 11.63 -0.06
C VAL A 119 -4.16 10.44 0.76
N GLY A 120 -4.52 9.33 0.10
CA GLY A 120 -4.97 8.13 0.79
C GLY A 120 -3.91 7.52 1.73
N VAL A 121 -2.65 7.48 1.30
CA VAL A 121 -1.53 7.04 2.17
C VAL A 121 -1.33 8.00 3.35
N ALA A 122 -1.41 9.32 3.11
CA ALA A 122 -1.30 10.32 4.17
C ALA A 122 -2.41 10.14 5.22
N HIS A 123 -3.65 9.94 4.77
CA HIS A 123 -4.79 9.67 5.65
C HIS A 123 -4.64 8.36 6.41
N THR A 124 -4.15 7.32 5.75
CA THR A 124 -3.91 6.01 6.38
C THR A 124 -2.89 6.14 7.51
N ILE A 125 -1.72 6.73 7.25
CA ILE A 125 -0.69 6.95 8.27
C ILE A 125 -1.28 7.73 9.46
N ARG A 126 -1.99 8.83 9.20
CA ARG A 126 -2.59 9.65 10.26
C ARG A 126 -3.65 8.90 11.07
N ALA A 127 -4.48 8.08 10.42
CA ALA A 127 -5.54 7.33 11.07
C ALA A 127 -4.97 6.31 12.06
N PHE A 128 -3.92 5.58 11.68
CA PHE A 128 -3.34 4.50 12.49
C PHE A 128 -2.21 4.95 13.43
N LEU A 129 -1.72 6.19 13.29
CA LEU A 129 -0.66 6.74 14.14
C LEU A 129 -0.91 6.60 15.66
N PRO A 130 -2.13 6.78 16.20
CA PRO A 130 -2.39 6.57 17.63
C PRO A 130 -2.11 5.14 18.11
N LEU A 131 -2.33 4.12 17.26
CA LEU A 131 -2.02 2.73 17.58
C LEU A 131 -0.52 2.46 17.43
N LEU A 132 0.10 2.98 16.36
CA LEU A 132 1.54 2.86 16.12
C LEU A 132 2.38 3.43 17.27
N ARG A 133 1.98 4.57 17.85
CA ARG A 133 2.65 5.18 19.00
C ARG A 133 2.70 4.26 20.22
N LYS A 134 1.73 3.36 20.36
CA LYS A 134 1.60 2.38 21.43
C LYS A 134 2.23 1.02 21.10
N GLY A 135 2.62 0.79 19.84
CA GLY A 135 3.31 -0.43 19.43
C GLY A 135 4.72 -0.51 20.00
N ASN A 136 5.30 -1.71 19.98
CA ASN A 136 6.68 -1.94 20.43
C ASN A 136 7.68 -1.78 19.28
N VAL A 137 7.33 -2.22 18.07
CA VAL A 137 8.22 -2.15 16.88
C VAL A 137 8.15 -0.78 16.19
N LYS A 138 6.93 -0.25 15.99
CA LYS A 138 6.65 1.08 15.42
C LYS A 138 7.22 1.31 14.01
N ASN A 139 6.94 0.41 13.09
CA ASN A 139 7.34 0.53 11.69
C ASN A 139 6.17 0.93 10.79
N VAL A 140 6.43 1.89 9.89
CA VAL A 140 5.54 2.25 8.78
C VAL A 140 6.30 2.00 7.49
N ILE A 141 5.88 0.98 6.75
CA ILE A 141 6.48 0.56 5.49
C ILE A 141 5.52 0.98 4.38
N THR A 142 6.03 1.67 3.37
CA THR A 142 5.24 2.08 2.20
C THR A 142 5.80 1.45 0.94
N ILE A 143 4.93 0.75 0.20
CA ILE A 143 5.31 0.10 -1.05
C ILE A 143 5.28 1.14 -2.18
N SER A 144 6.46 1.38 -2.74
CA SER A 144 6.71 2.25 -3.88
C SER A 144 7.18 1.43 -5.08
N THR A 145 7.87 2.05 -6.02
CA THR A 145 8.27 1.48 -7.31
C THR A 145 9.52 2.17 -7.83
N GLY A 146 10.27 1.50 -8.72
CA GLY A 146 11.43 2.08 -9.40
C GLY A 146 11.04 3.26 -10.30
N VAL A 147 9.83 3.25 -10.87
CA VAL A 147 9.32 4.36 -11.70
C VAL A 147 8.96 5.63 -10.90
N ALA A 148 9.27 5.64 -9.60
CA ALA A 148 9.17 6.81 -8.73
C ALA A 148 10.55 7.42 -8.42
N ASP A 149 11.63 6.76 -8.83
CA ASP A 149 12.99 7.21 -8.62
C ASP A 149 13.43 8.13 -9.76
N LEU A 150 13.81 9.36 -9.41
CA LEU A 150 14.09 10.39 -10.42
C LEU A 150 15.36 10.09 -11.22
N ASP A 151 16.36 9.45 -10.60
CA ASP A 151 17.61 9.11 -11.27
C ASP A 151 17.37 7.95 -12.24
N MET A 152 16.67 6.90 -11.78
CA MET A 152 16.27 5.77 -12.62
C MET A 152 15.42 6.19 -13.82
N ILE A 153 14.44 7.09 -13.62
CA ILE A 153 13.62 7.63 -14.71
C ILE A 153 14.49 8.24 -15.80
N ARG A 154 15.45 9.10 -15.42
CA ARG A 154 16.29 9.83 -16.37
C ARG A 154 17.34 8.93 -17.03
N GLU A 155 18.01 8.08 -16.25
CA GLU A 155 19.10 7.24 -16.73
C GLU A 155 18.62 6.08 -17.62
N ALA A 156 17.49 5.45 -17.26
CA ALA A 156 16.93 4.34 -18.01
C ALA A 156 15.87 4.78 -19.05
N GLY A 157 15.55 6.07 -19.13
CA GLY A 157 14.59 6.60 -20.10
C GLY A 157 13.15 6.10 -19.89
N ILE A 158 12.73 5.92 -18.64
CA ILE A 158 11.40 5.38 -18.31
C ILE A 158 10.35 6.50 -18.50
N ALA A 159 9.73 6.54 -19.69
CA ALA A 159 8.78 7.59 -20.06
C ALA A 159 7.30 7.24 -19.78
N VAL A 160 6.99 5.96 -19.52
CA VAL A 160 5.62 5.46 -19.34
C VAL A 160 5.14 5.54 -17.89
N ALA A 161 3.84 5.33 -17.67
CA ALA A 161 3.20 5.34 -16.36
C ALA A 161 3.34 6.68 -15.62
N GLY A 162 3.36 7.79 -16.36
CA GLY A 162 3.62 9.14 -15.83
C GLY A 162 2.80 9.49 -14.58
N PRO A 163 1.46 9.49 -14.62
CA PRO A 163 0.63 9.80 -13.45
C PRO A 163 0.92 8.92 -12.22
N TYR A 164 1.09 7.61 -12.44
CA TYR A 164 1.41 6.66 -11.38
C TYR A 164 2.79 6.92 -10.78
N GLY A 165 3.84 7.02 -11.61
CA GLY A 165 5.21 7.26 -11.19
C GLY A 165 5.36 8.58 -10.43
N ILE A 166 4.75 9.66 -10.93
CA ILE A 166 4.69 10.97 -10.26
C ILE A 166 4.02 10.84 -8.89
N SER A 167 2.86 10.17 -8.82
CA SER A 167 2.16 9.99 -7.56
C SER A 167 3.00 9.22 -6.54
N LYS A 168 3.74 8.19 -6.96
CA LYS A 168 4.62 7.41 -6.08
C LYS A 168 5.87 8.17 -5.67
N ALA A 169 6.44 9.01 -6.54
CA ALA A 169 7.53 9.92 -6.16
C ALA A 169 7.06 10.92 -5.08
N ALA A 170 5.84 11.46 -5.23
CA ALA A 170 5.22 12.29 -4.21
C ALA A 170 4.97 11.51 -2.90
N THR A 171 4.55 10.24 -2.98
CA THR A 171 4.44 9.36 -1.80
C THR A 171 5.79 9.14 -1.11
N ASN A 172 6.88 9.00 -1.86
CA ASN A 172 8.23 8.87 -1.28
C ASN A 172 8.58 10.11 -0.45
N ALA A 173 8.34 11.30 -1.01
CA ALA A 173 8.53 12.57 -0.31
C ALA A 173 7.62 12.70 0.92
N LEU A 174 6.35 12.29 0.81
CA LEU A 174 5.39 12.26 1.93
C LEU A 174 5.92 11.42 3.10
N VAL A 175 6.41 10.22 2.84
CA VAL A 175 6.95 9.32 3.87
C VAL A 175 8.20 9.93 4.52
N ALA A 176 9.09 10.53 3.73
CA ALA A 176 10.25 11.25 4.27
C ALA A 176 9.85 12.42 5.18
N LYS A 177 8.76 13.15 4.85
CA LYS A 177 8.22 14.22 5.70
C LYS A 177 7.65 13.68 7.02
N PHE A 178 6.94 12.55 7.01
CA PHE A 178 6.51 11.90 8.25
C PHE A 178 7.71 11.46 9.11
N HIS A 179 8.75 10.89 8.49
CA HIS A 179 9.96 10.51 9.20
C HIS A 179 10.64 11.73 9.84
N ALA A 180 10.80 12.82 9.10
CA ALA A 180 11.40 14.05 9.60
C ALA A 180 10.60 14.65 10.77
N ALA A 181 9.26 14.57 10.71
CA ALA A 181 8.39 15.12 11.74
C ALA A 181 8.33 14.27 13.01
N LEU A 182 8.31 12.94 12.89
CA LEU A 182 7.98 12.04 14.01
C LEU A 182 9.04 10.97 14.28
N GLY A 183 9.83 10.59 13.28
CA GLY A 183 10.60 9.34 13.33
C GLY A 183 11.65 9.32 14.44
N LYS A 184 12.50 10.35 14.48
CA LYS A 184 13.54 10.47 15.54
C LYS A 184 12.94 10.78 16.92
N GLN A 185 11.91 11.62 16.96
CA GLN A 185 11.32 12.09 18.22
C GLN A 185 10.49 11.01 18.92
N GLU A 186 9.74 10.21 18.16
CA GLU A 186 8.80 9.22 18.68
C GLU A 186 9.29 7.76 18.54
N GLY A 187 10.45 7.57 17.90
CA GLY A 187 11.03 6.24 17.64
C GLY A 187 10.22 5.43 16.64
N ILE A 188 9.61 6.08 15.64
CA ILE A 188 8.80 5.42 14.59
C ILE A 188 9.63 5.37 13.31
N LEU A 189 9.92 4.17 12.80
CA LEU A 189 10.61 4.03 11.52
C LEU A 189 9.60 4.22 10.38
N PHE A 190 9.93 5.10 9.43
CA PHE A 190 9.17 5.29 8.21
C PHE A 190 10.08 4.90 7.04
N LEU A 191 9.70 3.85 6.32
CA LEU A 191 10.50 3.26 5.25
C LEU A 191 9.69 3.21 3.96
N VAL A 192 10.37 3.45 2.85
CA VAL A 192 9.86 3.23 1.50
C VAL A 192 10.61 2.06 0.90
N ILE A 193 9.91 1.11 0.28
CA ILE A 193 10.51 -0.03 -0.40
C ILE A 193 9.97 -0.11 -1.82
N SER A 194 10.86 -0.28 -2.80
CA SER A 194 10.50 -0.67 -4.16
C SER A 194 10.81 -2.15 -4.35
N PRO A 195 9.80 -3.01 -4.58
CA PRO A 195 10.02 -4.45 -4.78
C PRO A 195 10.50 -4.80 -6.21
N GLY A 196 10.69 -3.80 -7.08
CA GLY A 196 10.96 -4.00 -8.51
C GLY A 196 9.69 -4.32 -9.31
N PHE A 197 9.87 -4.89 -10.50
CA PHE A 197 8.76 -5.40 -11.31
C PHE A 197 8.28 -6.72 -10.72
N VAL A 198 7.04 -6.73 -10.24
CA VAL A 198 6.40 -7.91 -9.65
C VAL A 198 5.17 -8.25 -10.46
N ASP A 199 5.03 -9.52 -10.81
CA ASP A 199 3.78 -10.02 -11.38
C ASP A 199 2.71 -10.10 -10.30
N THR A 200 1.70 -9.26 -10.41
CA THR A 200 0.56 -9.22 -9.49
C THR A 200 -0.74 -9.69 -10.15
N SER A 201 -0.66 -10.31 -11.34
CA SER A 201 -1.82 -10.88 -12.00
C SER A 201 -2.31 -12.12 -11.23
N GLU A 202 -3.62 -12.36 -11.25
CA GLU A 202 -4.23 -13.54 -10.61
C GLU A 202 -4.40 -14.72 -11.58
N GLU A 203 -4.02 -14.55 -12.84
CA GLU A 203 -3.90 -15.64 -13.82
C GLU A 203 -2.46 -16.15 -13.84
N ASN A 204 -2.25 -17.45 -14.09
CA ASN A 204 -0.93 -18.01 -14.40
C ASN A 204 -0.34 -17.34 -15.64
N SER A 205 0.29 -16.18 -15.45
CA SER A 205 1.09 -15.50 -16.44
C SER A 205 2.32 -16.34 -16.70
N THR A 206 2.32 -16.99 -17.86
CA THR A 206 3.54 -17.59 -18.38
C THR A 206 4.61 -16.51 -18.51
N PRO A 207 5.91 -16.83 -18.30
CA PRO A 207 7.02 -15.87 -18.30
C PRO A 207 7.11 -14.96 -19.53
N GLU A 208 6.44 -15.31 -20.63
CA GLU A 208 6.38 -14.53 -21.87
C GLU A 208 5.60 -13.21 -21.73
N LYS A 209 4.72 -13.05 -20.74
CA LYS A 209 3.94 -11.81 -20.56
C LYS A 209 4.65 -10.72 -19.75
N VAL A 210 5.84 -11.00 -19.21
CA VAL A 210 6.61 -10.06 -18.36
C VAL A 210 7.55 -9.17 -19.19
N LYS A 211 7.62 -9.35 -20.52
CA LYS A 211 8.34 -8.45 -21.43
C LYS A 211 7.36 -7.60 -22.23
N GLY A 212 6.98 -6.47 -21.67
CA GLY A 212 6.23 -5.40 -22.33
C GLY A 212 6.53 -4.08 -21.65
#